data_AF-A0A565BZC8-F1
#
_entry.id   AF-A0A565BZC8-F1
#
_cell.length_a   1.000
_cell.length_b   1.000
_cell.length_c   1.000
_cell.angle_alpha   90.00
_cell.angle_beta   90.00
_cell.angle_gamma   90.00
#
_symmetry.space_group_name_H-M   'P 1'
#
loop_
_entity.id
_entity.type
_entity.pdbx_description
1 polymer ?
#
loop_
_entity_poly.entity_id
_entity_poly.type
_entity_poly.pdbx_seq_one_letter_code
_entity_poly.pdbx_strand_id
1 'polypeptide(L)'
;MIISPSKIAAHVRFLLMEFDDSDYRSLAQEICQFFEFGVESSICLLKTCLDSFLTYRKSQTNTLQLDQVVSLVLKRVLEKPNFGTLLLHALNDVEAVTPEFLNDLTASLHLSTSEKIRFSMSLTYSERSDASTSGKTNLCSVLGSSII
;
A
#
# COMPACT_ATOMS: atom_id res chain seq x y z
N MET A 1 12.61 19.97 14.87
CA MET A 1 12.07 20.38 13.55
C MET A 1 10.84 19.53 13.28
N ILE A 2 9.63 20.10 13.32
CA ILE A 2 8.41 19.34 12.99
C ILE A 2 8.33 19.30 11.46
N ILE A 3 8.72 18.18 10.86
CA ILE A 3 8.51 17.99 9.42
C ILE A 3 7.01 17.74 9.24
N SER A 4 6.34 18.53 8.40
CA SER A 4 4.91 18.35 8.15
C SER A 4 4.66 17.07 7.32
N PRO A 5 3.55 16.34 7.56
CA PRO A 5 3.16 15.17 6.76
C PRO A 5 3.17 15.45 5.25
N SER A 6 2.75 16.65 4.85
CA SER A 6 2.76 17.11 3.45
C SER A 6 4.16 17.23 2.84
N LYS A 7 5.16 17.67 3.60
CA LYS A 7 6.56 17.77 3.12
C LYS A 7 7.17 16.38 2.96
N ILE A 8 6.88 15.47 3.89
CA ILE A 8 7.29 14.07 3.81
C ILE A 8 6.69 13.42 2.56
N ALA A 9 5.39 13.56 2.34
CA ALA A 9 4.72 13.01 1.17
C ALA A 9 5.24 13.60 -0.15
N ALA A 10 5.49 14.91 -0.21
CA ALA A 10 6.08 15.54 -1.40
C ALA A 10 7.48 15.00 -1.68
N HIS A 11 8.29 14.82 -0.64
CA HIS A 11 9.64 14.27 -0.77
C HIS A 11 9.60 12.80 -1.23
N VAL A 12 8.75 11.96 -0.64
CA VAL A 12 8.60 10.56 -1.07
C VAL A 12 8.06 10.46 -2.50
N ARG A 13 7.11 11.31 -2.90
CA ARG A 13 6.66 11.37 -4.30
C ARG A 13 7.81 11.71 -5.24
N PHE A 14 8.64 12.68 -4.88
CA PHE A 14 9.83 13.04 -5.66
C PHE A 14 10.81 11.87 -5.75
N LEU A 15 11.12 11.20 -4.63
CA LEU A 15 12.00 10.02 -4.62
C LEU A 15 11.46 8.89 -5.52
N LEU A 16 10.15 8.63 -5.48
CA LEU A 16 9.51 7.63 -6.33
C LEU A 16 9.52 8.02 -7.82
N MET A 17 9.51 9.32 -8.13
CA MET A 17 9.49 9.83 -9.50
C MET A 17 10.87 9.89 -10.14
N GLU A 18 11.88 10.30 -9.39
CA GLU A 18 13.27 10.41 -9.85
C GLU A 18 14.07 9.11 -9.66
N PHE A 19 13.42 8.07 -9.14
CA PHE A 19 14.07 6.78 -8.93
C PHE A 19 14.64 6.24 -10.25
N ASP A 20 15.96 6.03 -10.27
CA ASP A 20 16.61 5.24 -11.29
C ASP A 20 16.76 3.80 -10.80
N ASP A 21 16.88 2.87 -11.75
CA ASP A 21 16.83 1.42 -11.54
C ASP A 21 18.02 0.83 -10.72
N SER A 22 18.79 1.66 -9.99
CA SER A 22 20.08 1.28 -9.40
C SER A 22 20.00 0.63 -8.01
N ASP A 23 19.03 0.97 -7.15
CA ASP A 23 18.82 0.27 -5.86
C ASP A 23 17.43 0.50 -5.22
N TYR A 24 16.43 -0.28 -5.64
CA TYR A 24 15.07 -0.22 -5.09
C TYR A 24 14.98 -0.57 -3.59
N ARG A 25 15.94 -1.34 -3.04
CA ARG A 25 15.91 -1.79 -1.63
C ARG A 25 16.32 -0.65 -0.71
N SER A 26 17.38 0.06 -1.07
CA SER A 26 17.83 1.23 -0.34
C SER A 26 16.75 2.33 -0.34
N LEU A 27 16.11 2.57 -1.49
CA LEU A 27 14.99 3.52 -1.56
C LEU A 27 13.81 3.08 -0.68
N ALA A 28 13.41 1.80 -0.74
CA ALA A 28 12.33 1.30 0.11
C ALA A 28 12.67 1.47 1.61
N GLN A 29 13.92 1.22 1.99
CA GLN A 29 14.39 1.40 3.37
C GLN A 29 14.35 2.88 3.80
N GLU A 30 14.76 3.80 2.93
CA GLU A 30 14.67 5.24 3.16
C GLU A 30 13.22 5.67 3.36
N ILE A 31 12.31 5.25 2.47
CA ILE A 31 10.88 5.56 2.59
C ILE A 31 10.30 5.03 3.91
N CYS A 32 10.72 3.81 4.32
CA CYS A 32 10.27 3.21 5.56
C CYS A 32 10.64 4.01 6.81
N GLN A 33 11.75 4.76 6.80
CA GLN A 33 12.14 5.61 7.92
C GLN A 33 11.12 6.72 8.18
N PHE A 34 10.40 7.16 7.14
CA PHE A 34 9.41 8.23 7.31
C PHE A 34 8.14 7.77 8.07
N PHE A 35 7.90 6.47 8.21
CA PHE A 35 6.77 5.96 9.00
C PHE A 35 6.96 6.14 10.51
N GLU A 36 8.16 6.52 10.97
CA GLU A 36 8.44 6.77 12.38
C GLU A 36 8.06 8.19 12.82
N PHE A 37 7.68 9.09 11.89
CA PHE A 37 7.26 10.47 12.20
C PHE A 37 5.78 10.60 12.60
N GLY A 38 5.15 9.50 13.03
CA GLY A 38 3.79 9.47 13.57
C GLY A 38 2.71 9.00 12.59
N VAL A 39 1.47 8.90 13.10
CA VAL A 39 0.32 8.30 12.40
C VAL A 39 -0.09 9.13 11.18
N GLU A 40 -0.23 10.45 11.32
CA GLU A 40 -0.60 11.35 10.20
C GLU A 40 0.41 11.27 9.04
N SER A 41 1.71 11.28 9.37
CA SER A 41 2.79 11.11 8.40
C SER A 41 2.71 9.75 7.72
N SER A 42 2.47 8.68 8.49
CA SER A 42 2.31 7.31 7.99
C SER A 42 1.12 7.16 7.04
N ILE A 43 -0.02 7.80 7.35
CA ILE A 43 -1.19 7.82 6.47
C ILE A 43 -0.83 8.53 5.16
N CYS A 44 -0.23 9.72 5.26
CA CYS A 44 0.13 10.51 4.08
C CYS A 44 1.15 9.80 3.18
N LEU A 45 2.11 9.10 3.78
CA LEU A 45 3.08 8.25 3.09
C LEU A 45 2.42 7.08 2.38
N LEU A 46 1.58 6.32 3.09
CA LEU A 46 0.91 5.17 2.50
C LEU A 46 -0.01 5.58 1.34
N LYS A 47 -0.72 6.71 1.48
CA LYS A 47 -1.48 7.34 0.40
C LYS A 47 -0.59 7.63 -0.81
N THR A 48 0.55 8.27 -0.57
CA THR A 48 1.49 8.65 -1.64
C THR A 48 2.05 7.42 -2.36
N CYS A 49 2.46 6.38 -1.63
CA CYS A 49 2.97 5.15 -2.23
C CYS A 49 1.90 4.44 -3.09
N LEU A 50 0.67 4.35 -2.59
CA LEU A 50 -0.45 3.76 -3.34
C LEU A 50 -0.83 4.59 -4.57
N ASP A 51 -0.93 5.91 -4.44
CA ASP A 51 -1.24 6.83 -5.53
C ASP A 51 -0.20 6.77 -6.65
N SER A 52 1.08 6.81 -6.29
CA SER A 52 2.20 6.60 -7.21
C SER A 52 2.02 5.25 -7.93
N PHE A 53 1.94 4.15 -7.18
CA PHE A 53 1.80 2.80 -7.74
C PHE A 53 0.64 2.67 -8.75
N LEU A 54 -0.55 3.17 -8.38
CA LEU A 54 -1.73 3.13 -9.25
C LEU A 54 -1.56 4.02 -10.49
N THR A 55 -0.90 5.17 -10.36
CA THR A 55 -0.63 6.09 -11.48
C THR A 55 0.35 5.48 -12.48
N TYR A 56 1.46 4.91 -12.01
CA TYR A 56 2.46 4.30 -12.87
C TYR A 56 1.91 3.10 -13.63
N ARG A 57 1.14 2.24 -12.95
CA ARG A 57 0.42 1.11 -13.56
C ARG A 57 -0.52 1.55 -14.69
N LYS A 58 -1.26 2.65 -14.50
CA LYS A 58 -2.13 3.22 -15.55
C LYS A 58 -1.34 3.76 -16.74
N SER A 59 -0.14 4.27 -16.51
CA SER A 59 0.70 4.88 -17.56
C SER A 59 1.44 3.87 -18.46
N GLN A 60 1.39 2.56 -18.16
CA GLN A 60 2.10 1.48 -18.89
C GLN A 60 3.61 1.69 -19.04
N THR A 61 4.21 2.57 -18.23
CA THR A 61 5.65 2.70 -18.15
C THR A 61 6.23 1.46 -17.48
N ASN A 62 7.35 0.97 -17.99
CA ASN A 62 8.02 -0.24 -17.50
C ASN A 62 8.61 0.06 -16.11
N THR A 63 7.78 -0.10 -15.07
CA THR A 63 8.02 0.37 -13.69
C THR A 63 8.17 -0.79 -12.71
N LEU A 64 8.64 -1.94 -13.21
CA LEU A 64 8.82 -3.18 -12.43
C LEU A 64 9.58 -2.97 -11.12
N GLN A 65 10.56 -2.06 -11.10
CA GLN A 65 11.30 -1.75 -9.87
C GLN A 65 10.52 -0.88 -8.89
N LEU A 66 9.68 0.05 -9.38
CA LEU A 66 8.82 0.84 -8.51
C LEU A 66 7.76 -0.01 -7.82
N ASP A 67 7.21 -0.99 -8.54
CA ASP A 67 6.33 -2.02 -7.98
C ASP A 67 7.04 -2.76 -6.83
N GLN A 68 8.35 -3.03 -6.97
CA GLN A 68 9.16 -3.63 -5.91
C GLN A 68 9.41 -2.68 -4.74
N VAL A 69 9.68 -1.38 -4.97
CA VAL A 69 9.79 -0.37 -3.91
C VAL A 69 8.50 -0.32 -3.08
N VAL A 70 7.37 -0.14 -3.75
CA VAL A 70 6.06 -0.01 -3.10
C VAL A 70 5.67 -1.32 -2.41
N SER A 71 5.95 -2.47 -3.02
CA SER A 71 5.78 -3.79 -2.40
C SER A 71 6.55 -3.88 -1.08
N LEU A 72 7.84 -3.56 -1.07
CA LEU A 72 8.67 -3.62 0.14
C LEU A 72 8.17 -2.67 1.22
N VAL A 73 7.81 -1.44 0.86
CA VAL A 73 7.25 -0.46 1.79
C VAL A 73 5.93 -0.98 2.38
N LEU A 74 5.00 -1.48 1.56
CA LEU A 74 3.72 -1.99 2.06
C LEU A 74 3.90 -3.20 2.96
N LYS A 75 4.82 -4.12 2.65
CA LYS A 75 5.14 -5.27 3.51
C LYS A 75 5.69 -4.82 4.87
N ARG A 76 6.56 -3.81 4.88
CA ARG A 76 7.06 -3.21 6.13
C ARG A 76 5.95 -2.55 6.94
N VAL A 77 5.03 -1.85 6.27
CA VAL A 77 3.90 -1.17 6.90
C VAL A 77 2.87 -2.18 7.42
N LEU A 78 2.69 -3.29 6.71
CA LEU A 78 1.91 -4.43 7.17
C LEU A 78 2.42 -4.88 8.53
N GLU A 79 3.72 -5.03 8.77
CA GLU A 79 4.28 -5.43 10.08
C GLU A 79 3.88 -4.52 11.26
N LYS A 80 3.44 -3.27 11.02
CA LYS A 80 3.06 -2.34 12.09
C LYS A 80 1.72 -2.72 12.75
N PRO A 81 1.57 -2.54 14.07
CA PRO A 81 0.34 -2.94 14.80
C PRO A 81 -0.88 -2.13 14.38
N ASN A 82 -0.69 -0.87 13.97
CA ASN A 82 -1.74 0.05 13.52
C ASN A 82 -1.98 -0.01 12.00
N PHE A 83 -1.47 -1.03 11.30
CA PHE A 83 -1.60 -1.16 9.85
C PHE A 83 -3.04 -0.99 9.36
N GLY A 84 -4.02 -1.62 10.01
CA GLY A 84 -5.42 -1.55 9.58
C GLY A 84 -5.94 -0.12 9.53
N THR A 85 -5.66 0.68 10.56
CA THR A 85 -6.01 2.10 10.60
C THR A 85 -5.33 2.87 9.46
N LEU A 86 -4.02 2.66 9.26
CA LEU A 86 -3.28 3.32 8.19
C LEU A 86 -3.86 2.99 6.81
N LEU A 87 -4.15 1.71 6.56
CA LEU A 87 -4.69 1.23 5.28
C LEU A 87 -6.07 1.83 4.99
N LEU A 88 -6.98 1.80 5.96
CA LEU A 88 -8.33 2.32 5.79
C LEU A 88 -8.32 3.82 5.47
N HIS A 89 -7.51 4.59 6.19
CA HIS A 89 -7.33 6.01 5.89
C HIS A 89 -6.66 6.22 4.53
N ALA A 90 -5.72 5.38 4.13
CA ALA A 90 -5.03 5.54 2.85
C ALA A 90 -5.92 5.22 1.64
N LEU A 91 -6.82 4.25 1.77
CA LEU A 91 -7.74 3.85 0.70
C LEU A 91 -9.01 4.71 0.64
N ASN A 92 -9.27 5.58 1.62
CA ASN A 92 -10.44 6.45 1.60
C ASN A 92 -10.50 7.36 0.36
N ASP A 93 -9.36 7.73 -0.22
CA ASP A 93 -9.30 8.59 -1.41
C ASP A 93 -9.37 7.79 -2.72
N VAL A 94 -9.39 6.46 -2.67
CA VAL A 94 -9.55 5.60 -3.85
C VAL A 94 -11.01 5.60 -4.28
N GLU A 95 -11.25 5.83 -5.57
CA GLU A 95 -12.59 6.00 -6.14
C GLU A 95 -13.48 4.76 -5.91
N ALA A 96 -12.99 3.57 -6.25
CA ALA A 96 -13.70 2.31 -6.04
C ALA A 96 -12.76 1.19 -5.58
N VAL A 97 -13.10 0.54 -4.47
CA VAL A 97 -12.37 -0.64 -3.96
C VAL A 97 -13.16 -1.89 -4.34
N THR A 98 -12.94 -2.43 -5.53
CA THR A 98 -13.61 -3.67 -6.01
C THR A 98 -12.81 -4.93 -5.67
N PRO A 99 -13.41 -6.13 -5.68
CA PRO A 99 -12.68 -7.38 -5.46
C PRO A 99 -11.54 -7.61 -6.47
N GLU A 100 -11.77 -7.23 -7.73
CA GLU A 100 -10.79 -7.32 -8.83
C GLU A 100 -9.63 -6.37 -8.57
N PHE A 101 -9.91 -5.13 -8.19
CA PHE A 101 -8.90 -4.15 -7.79
C PHE A 101 -8.02 -4.69 -6.64
N LEU A 102 -8.62 -5.28 -5.62
CA LEU A 102 -7.88 -5.87 -4.50
C LEU A 102 -7.03 -7.07 -4.92
N ASN A 103 -7.56 -7.93 -5.77
CA ASN A 103 -6.82 -9.07 -6.29
C ASN A 103 -5.60 -8.60 -7.10
N ASP A 104 -5.80 -7.66 -8.02
CA ASP A 104 -4.72 -7.11 -8.85
C ASP A 104 -3.67 -6.38 -8.01
N LEU A 105 -4.11 -5.57 -7.04
CA LEU A 105 -3.24 -4.85 -6.11
C LEU A 105 -2.39 -5.82 -5.29
N THR A 106 -3.02 -6.79 -4.62
CA THR A 106 -2.28 -7.75 -3.76
C THR A 106 -1.39 -8.70 -4.56
N ALA A 107 -1.76 -9.04 -5.80
CA ALA A 107 -0.92 -9.82 -6.71
C ALA A 107 0.32 -9.04 -7.16
N SER A 108 0.13 -7.77 -7.54
CA SER A 108 1.20 -6.90 -8.03
C SER A 108 2.18 -6.48 -6.93
N LEU A 109 1.69 -6.33 -5.70
CA LEU A 109 2.52 -6.14 -4.52
C LEU A 109 3.20 -7.43 -4.05
N HIS A 110 2.97 -8.56 -4.74
CA HIS A 110 3.52 -9.87 -4.39
C HIS A 110 3.30 -10.23 -2.90
N LEU A 111 2.11 -9.97 -2.38
CA LEU A 111 1.77 -10.31 -1.00
C LEU A 111 1.65 -11.83 -0.84
N SER A 112 2.25 -12.36 0.22
CA SER A 112 2.06 -13.73 0.69
C SER A 112 0.63 -13.96 1.17
N THR A 113 0.23 -15.22 1.34
CA THR A 113 -1.10 -15.59 1.84
C THR A 113 -1.42 -14.93 3.19
N SER A 114 -0.48 -14.92 4.13
CA SER A 114 -0.68 -14.28 5.45
C SER A 114 -0.84 -12.77 5.35
N GLU A 115 -0.05 -12.11 4.49
CA GLU A 115 -0.15 -10.68 4.21
C GLU A 115 -1.49 -10.34 3.54
N LYS A 116 -1.95 -11.15 2.58
CA LYS A 116 -3.27 -11.01 1.93
C LYS A 116 -4.40 -11.15 2.94
N ILE A 117 -4.36 -12.16 3.82
CA ILE A 117 -5.35 -12.33 4.89
C ILE A 117 -5.42 -11.08 5.75
N ARG A 118 -4.28 -10.55 6.21
CA ARG A 118 -4.24 -9.39 7.08
C ARG A 118 -4.69 -8.11 6.39
N PHE A 119 -4.31 -7.94 5.13
CA PHE A 119 -4.76 -6.84 4.27
C PHE A 119 -6.28 -6.86 4.11
N SER A 120 -6.83 -7.99 3.68
CA SER A 120 -8.27 -8.16 3.43
C SER A 120 -9.10 -8.08 4.71
N MET A 121 -8.60 -8.66 5.81
CA MET A 121 -9.22 -8.54 7.13
C MET A 121 -9.32 -7.09 7.57
N SER A 122 -8.28 -6.28 7.36
CA SER A 122 -8.30 -4.84 7.69
C SER A 122 -9.42 -4.11 6.94
N LEU A 123 -9.64 -4.45 5.67
CA LEU A 123 -10.70 -3.86 4.86
C LEU A 123 -12.11 -4.24 5.29
N THR A 124 -12.30 -5.41 5.91
CA THR A 124 -13.63 -5.81 6.40
C THR A 124 -14.19 -4.86 7.46
N TYR A 125 -13.31 -4.17 8.19
CA TYR A 125 -13.63 -3.15 9.19
C TYR A 125 -13.79 -1.74 8.62
N SER A 126 -13.72 -1.56 7.30
CA SER A 126 -13.96 -0.27 6.65
C SER A 126 -15.40 0.20 6.85
N GLU A 127 -15.57 1.50 7.11
CA GLU A 127 -16.88 2.16 7.08
C GLU A 127 -17.44 2.29 5.65
N ARG A 128 -16.56 2.26 4.64
CA ARG A 128 -16.97 2.26 3.23
C ARG A 128 -17.50 0.88 2.84
N SER A 129 -18.73 0.84 2.33
CA SER A 129 -19.44 -0.40 2.01
C SER A 129 -18.76 -1.19 0.88
N ASP A 130 -18.20 -0.51 -0.12
CA ASP A 130 -17.44 -1.11 -1.22
C ASP A 130 -16.18 -1.82 -0.69
N ALA A 131 -15.37 -1.12 0.10
CA ALA A 131 -14.15 -1.66 0.70
C ALA A 131 -14.45 -2.82 1.68
N SER A 132 -15.48 -2.70 2.53
CA SER A 132 -15.87 -3.77 3.46
C SER A 132 -16.32 -5.02 2.72
N THR A 133 -17.14 -4.86 1.67
CA THR A 133 -17.63 -6.00 0.87
C THR A 133 -16.50 -6.65 0.10
N SER A 134 -15.66 -5.87 -0.57
CA SER A 134 -14.51 -6.38 -1.33
C SER A 134 -13.48 -7.04 -0.42
N GLY A 135 -13.24 -6.50 0.77
CA GLY A 135 -12.39 -7.11 1.79
C GLY A 135 -12.89 -8.50 2.21
N LYS A 136 -14.21 -8.66 2.44
CA LYS A 136 -14.82 -9.95 2.77
C LYS A 136 -14.67 -10.96 1.63
N THR A 137 -15.00 -10.55 0.40
CA THR A 137 -14.88 -11.41 -0.79
C THR A 137 -13.44 -11.87 -1.00
N ASN A 138 -12.47 -10.94 -0.90
CA ASN A 138 -11.06 -11.29 -1.06
C ASN A 138 -10.57 -12.21 0.07
N LEU A 139 -10.96 -11.95 1.32
CA LEU A 139 -10.62 -12.81 2.46
C LEU A 139 -11.16 -14.24 2.26
N CYS A 140 -12.41 -14.40 1.84
CA CYS A 140 -13.00 -15.70 1.53
C CYS A 140 -12.23 -16.42 0.41
N SER A 141 -11.85 -15.71 -0.65
CA SER A 141 -11.05 -16.26 -1.75
C SER A 141 -9.69 -16.76 -1.28
N VAL A 142 -8.95 -15.96 -0.50
CA VAL A 142 -7.61 -16.32 -0.01
C VAL A 142 -7.67 -17.52 0.94
N LEU A 143 -8.66 -17.57 1.83
CA LEU A 143 -8.84 -18.70 2.75
C LEU A 143 -9.27 -19.96 2.01
N GLY A 144 -10.17 -19.86 1.03
CA GLY A 144 -10.61 -20.99 0.20
C GLY A 144 -9.46 -21.61 -0.61
N SER A 145 -8.53 -20.80 -1.10
CA SER A 145 -7.32 -21.28 -1.79
C SER A 145 -6.25 -21.85 -0.86
N SER A 146 -6.33 -21.63 0.45
CA SER A 146 -5.35 -22.10 1.43
C SER A 146 -5.68 -23.47 2.04
N ILE A 147 -6.86 -24.02 1.73
CA ILE A 147 -7.39 -25.27 2.27
C ILE A 147 -7.23 -26.45 1.27
N ILE A 148 -6.63 -26.21 0.10
CA ILE A 148 -6.36 -27.24 -0.93
C ILE A 148 -4.86 -27.55 -0.95
#